data_AF-B6JVS0-F1
#
_entry.id   AF-B6JVS0-F1
#
_cell.length_a   1.000
_cell.length_b   1.000
_cell.length_c   1.000
_cell.angle_alpha   90.00
_cell.angle_beta   90.00
_cell.angle_gamma   90.00
#
_symmetry.space_group_name_H-M   'P 1'
#
loop_
_entity.id
_entity.type
_entity.pdbx_description
1 polymer ?
#
loop_
_entity_poly.entity_id
_entity_poly.type
_entity_poly.pdbx_seq_one_letter_code
_entity_poly.pdbx_strand_id
1 'polypeptide(L)'
;MISMLLPFGHSGLYASDVDREDRPEIAKLIQAFPTIEDDYHVVKLIGAGSFSSVFKAVDKRRDSYDNSYWDFVENDDANASALSSSSSNKKQRFVAIKRVYATVLPNRIQTELEVLHELRGSKCVLNIITAMRHQDQVLIVLPFIQHAEFRDFYMNYSLVDIAYYMRDLLDGLSHIAAKGIIHRDIKPGNFAWNPYTRRGVILDFGLAQWQEAEMPGLNCCIDRVRKLKQEKRYYDVFPLEQTIPDPSHGYLLHDPRPSKKADRAGTRGFRAPEVLFRCQNQTSLIDTWSAGVVLLCFLTRRYPFFRCEDDVDAIVELAHIFGRNDMSNCALLHGQIWSDNIPTILNHKHDWLDLVNSLTKNDTHPLLETSSSWLMALAIDLLDQLLELNPAKRLTAEAALRHQFFSACAVTEMPVTDVKATADSTTQIKVPAA
;
A
#
# COMPACT_ATOMS: atom_id res chain seq x y z
N MET A 1 20.16 55.13 -2.91
CA MET A 1 20.57 56.00 -1.78
C MET A 1 20.13 55.30 -0.51
N ILE A 2 20.96 54.72 0.38
CA ILE A 2 22.37 54.78 0.79
C ILE A 2 22.69 53.34 1.31
N SER A 3 23.62 52.55 0.74
CA SER A 3 25.06 52.35 1.11
C SER A 3 25.28 52.01 2.61
N MET A 4 25.99 50.99 3.12
CA MET A 4 27.29 50.39 2.74
C MET A 4 27.58 49.06 3.52
N LEU A 5 28.34 48.17 2.86
CA LEU A 5 29.51 47.37 3.31
C LEU A 5 29.42 46.18 4.32
N LEU A 6 30.05 45.08 3.86
CA LEU A 6 30.34 43.77 4.49
C LEU A 6 31.48 43.84 5.54
N PRO A 7 31.81 42.73 6.23
CA PRO A 7 32.99 41.99 5.74
C PRO A 7 32.81 40.46 5.63
N PHE A 8 33.58 39.91 4.70
CA PHE A 8 33.78 38.49 4.43
C PHE A 8 34.25 37.70 5.65
N GLY A 9 33.72 36.48 5.80
CA GLY A 9 34.27 35.40 6.62
C GLY A 9 33.70 34.06 6.14
N HIS A 10 34.56 33.15 5.71
CA HIS A 10 34.25 31.92 4.99
C HIS A 10 33.24 30.97 5.66
N SER A 11 32.23 30.55 4.90
CA SER A 11 31.75 29.16 4.77
C SER A 11 30.75 29.09 3.61
N GLY A 12 31.29 29.15 2.40
CA GLY A 12 30.51 28.96 1.18
C GLY A 12 30.14 27.49 0.94
N LEU A 13 29.07 27.31 0.16
CA LEU A 13 28.58 26.09 -0.52
C LEU A 13 27.26 25.45 -0.02
N TYR A 14 26.31 26.15 0.63
CA TYR A 14 25.01 25.49 0.95
C TYR A 14 23.75 26.36 0.88
N ALA A 15 23.82 27.63 0.44
CA ALA A 15 22.67 28.55 0.50
C ALA A 15 21.79 28.62 -0.76
N SER A 16 22.13 27.89 -1.84
CA SER A 16 21.46 28.02 -3.16
C SER A 16 20.38 26.98 -3.46
N ASP A 17 20.28 25.90 -2.68
CA ASP A 17 19.54 24.71 -3.11
C ASP A 17 18.19 24.52 -2.39
N VAL A 18 17.87 25.42 -1.47
CA VAL A 18 16.59 25.41 -0.74
C VAL A 18 15.55 26.23 -1.50
N ASP A 19 14.49 25.54 -1.96
CA ASP A 19 13.35 26.18 -2.61
C ASP A 19 12.77 27.29 -1.72
N ARG A 20 12.45 28.45 -2.30
CA ARG A 20 11.99 29.62 -1.53
C ARG A 20 10.69 29.32 -0.77
N GLU A 21 9.86 28.44 -1.31
CA GLU A 21 8.57 28.06 -0.72
C GLU A 21 8.72 27.20 0.54
N ASP A 22 9.79 26.41 0.64
CA ASP A 22 10.01 25.47 1.75
C ASP A 22 10.69 26.09 2.97
N ARG A 23 11.31 27.27 2.80
CA ARG A 23 12.09 27.95 3.85
C ARG A 23 11.36 28.08 5.19
N PRO A 24 10.05 28.41 5.26
CA PRO A 24 9.34 28.51 6.53
C PRO A 24 9.28 27.18 7.29
N GLU A 25 9.02 26.07 6.59
CA GLU A 25 8.92 24.74 7.24
C GLU A 25 10.29 24.22 7.66
N ILE A 26 11.33 24.44 6.84
CA ILE A 26 12.72 24.11 7.20
C ILE A 26 13.17 24.94 8.41
N ALA A 27 12.84 26.22 8.46
CA ALA A 27 13.14 27.06 9.62
C ALA A 27 12.46 26.55 10.90
N LYS A 28 11.19 26.12 10.83
CA LYS A 28 10.49 25.49 11.96
C LYS A 28 11.15 24.19 12.41
N LEU A 29 11.66 23.39 11.48
CA LEU A 29 12.41 22.17 11.78
C LEU A 29 13.71 22.50 12.53
N ILE A 30 14.51 23.44 12.03
CA ILE A 30 15.77 23.86 12.64
C ILE A 30 15.52 24.49 14.02
N GLN A 31 14.46 25.27 14.17
CA GLN A 31 14.07 25.82 15.48
C GLN A 31 13.72 24.72 16.48
N ALA A 32 13.02 23.67 16.03
CA ALA A 32 12.67 22.52 16.86
C ALA A 32 13.90 21.65 17.22
N PHE A 33 14.88 21.56 16.31
CA PHE A 33 16.11 20.79 16.47
C PHE A 33 17.34 21.64 16.11
N PRO A 34 17.86 22.48 17.03
CA PRO A 34 18.93 23.42 16.72
C PRO A 34 20.23 22.77 16.24
N THR A 35 20.51 21.54 16.65
CA THR A 35 21.72 20.78 16.29
C THR A 35 21.54 19.91 15.04
N ILE A 36 20.39 19.95 14.37
CA ILE A 36 20.13 19.09 13.20
C ILE A 36 21.13 19.33 12.07
N GLU A 37 21.54 20.59 11.91
CA GLU A 37 22.52 21.02 10.89
C GLU A 37 23.96 20.60 11.22
N ASP A 38 24.25 20.06 12.39
CA ASP A 38 25.56 19.45 12.65
C ASP A 38 25.70 18.13 11.86
N ASP A 39 24.58 17.44 11.67
CA ASP A 39 24.53 16.07 11.15
C ASP A 39 23.92 15.98 9.74
N TYR A 40 22.93 16.83 9.46
CA TYR A 40 22.13 16.77 8.24
C TYR A 40 21.99 18.15 7.62
N HIS A 41 22.22 18.26 6.31
CA HIS A 41 21.88 19.47 5.57
C HIS A 41 20.49 19.33 4.96
N VAL A 42 19.50 20.08 5.45
CA VAL A 42 18.12 19.97 4.96
C VAL A 42 17.97 20.70 3.63
N VAL A 43 17.56 19.96 2.58
CA VAL A 43 17.50 20.46 1.21
C VAL A 43 16.13 21.02 0.88
N LYS A 44 15.07 20.21 1.07
CA LYS A 44 13.70 20.60 0.69
C LYS A 44 12.63 19.81 1.45
N LEU A 45 11.41 20.34 1.48
CA LEU A 45 10.23 19.61 1.93
C LEU A 45 9.80 18.67 0.78
N ILE A 46 9.52 17.41 1.09
CA ILE A 46 9.05 16.42 0.10
C ILE A 46 7.66 15.88 0.39
N GLY A 47 7.12 16.11 1.58
CA GLY A 47 5.75 15.76 1.89
C GLY A 47 5.28 16.38 3.20
N ALA A 48 3.99 16.70 3.28
CA ALA A 48 3.33 17.13 4.50
C ALA A 48 1.97 16.46 4.60
N GLY A 49 1.69 15.85 5.76
CA GLY A 49 0.43 15.19 6.05
C GLY A 49 -0.15 15.67 7.38
N SER A 50 -1.21 15.01 7.82
CA SER A 50 -1.92 15.36 9.07
C SER A 50 -1.08 15.12 10.33
N PHE A 51 -0.08 14.23 10.27
CA PHE A 51 0.67 13.76 11.43
C PHE A 51 2.17 14.07 11.37
N SER A 52 2.68 14.45 10.21
CA SER A 52 4.11 14.67 10.01
C SER A 52 4.42 15.52 8.78
N SER A 53 5.61 16.09 8.76
CA SER A 53 6.28 16.61 7.57
C SER A 53 7.55 15.82 7.28
N VAL A 54 7.89 15.66 6.00
CA VAL A 54 9.03 14.86 5.54
C VAL A 54 9.93 15.72 4.67
N PHE A 55 11.21 15.74 4.99
CA PHE A 55 12.22 16.56 4.33
C PHE A 55 13.27 15.68 3.68
N LYS A 56 13.77 16.07 2.50
CA LYS A 56 14.99 15.52 1.91
C LYS A 56 16.18 16.24 2.51
N ALA A 57 17.17 15.50 3.00
CA ALA A 57 18.38 16.05 3.58
C ALA A 57 19.63 15.27 3.12
N VAL A 58 20.80 15.90 3.16
CA VAL A 58 22.09 15.25 2.94
C VAL A 58 22.65 14.83 4.30
N ASP A 59 23.06 13.57 4.44
CA ASP A 59 23.75 13.08 5.64
C ASP A 59 25.24 13.45 5.59
N LYS A 60 25.68 14.33 6.50
CA LYS A 60 27.08 14.82 6.57
C LYS A 60 28.02 13.78 7.17
N ARG A 61 27.49 12.82 7.95
CA ARG A 61 28.26 11.83 8.69
C ARG A 61 28.15 10.43 8.10
N ARG A 62 27.53 10.27 6.93
CA ARG A 62 27.24 8.96 6.35
C ARG A 62 28.41 7.97 6.36
N ASP A 63 29.59 8.41 5.93
CA ASP A 63 30.80 7.55 5.85
C ASP A 63 31.33 7.13 7.24
N SER A 64 30.75 7.65 8.32
CA SER A 64 31.08 7.31 9.70
C SER A 64 30.29 6.10 10.22
N TYR A 65 29.33 5.58 9.45
CA TYR A 65 28.43 4.50 9.85
C TYR A 65 28.42 3.35 8.84
N ASP A 66 28.08 2.15 9.31
CA ASP A 66 27.76 1.02 8.45
C ASP A 66 26.34 1.19 7.87
N ASN A 67 26.27 1.43 6.56
CA ASN A 67 25.03 1.62 5.82
C ASN A 67 24.67 0.41 4.93
N SER A 68 25.41 -0.68 5.04
CA SER A 68 25.22 -1.88 4.19
C SER A 68 23.80 -2.43 4.26
N TYR A 69 23.12 -2.28 5.41
CA TYR A 69 21.77 -2.78 5.62
C TYR A 69 20.66 -2.02 4.88
N TRP A 70 20.93 -0.85 4.30
CA TRP A 70 19.95 -0.07 3.52
C TRP A 70 20.50 0.47 2.20
N ASP A 71 21.80 0.32 1.94
CA ASP A 71 22.44 0.63 0.66
C ASP A 71 21.93 -0.26 -0.50
N PHE A 72 21.22 -1.36 -0.23
CA PHE A 72 20.62 -2.21 -1.29
C PHE A 72 19.56 -1.48 -2.13
N VAL A 73 19.02 -0.37 -1.65
CA VAL A 73 18.07 0.47 -2.40
C VAL A 73 18.74 1.12 -3.61
N GLU A 74 20.07 1.30 -3.60
CA GLU A 74 20.82 2.02 -4.63
C GLU A 74 21.68 1.12 -5.54
N ASN A 75 21.94 -0.14 -5.15
CA ASN A 75 22.91 -0.99 -5.86
C ASN A 75 22.42 -1.62 -7.17
N ASP A 76 21.18 -1.40 -7.59
CA ASP A 76 20.67 -1.88 -8.90
C ASP A 76 21.10 -0.98 -10.08
N ASP A 77 21.80 0.14 -9.84
CA ASP A 77 22.40 1.03 -10.87
C ASP A 77 23.72 0.50 -11.48
N ALA A 78 23.90 -0.82 -11.56
CA ALA A 78 25.13 -1.45 -12.05
C ALA A 78 25.48 -1.15 -13.53
N ASN A 79 24.56 -0.53 -14.29
CA ASN A 79 24.81 -0.12 -15.67
C ASN A 79 25.30 1.34 -15.81
N ALA A 80 25.26 2.16 -14.76
CA ALA A 80 25.82 3.52 -14.80
C ALA A 80 27.31 3.57 -14.43
N SER A 81 27.86 2.49 -13.84
CA SER A 81 29.25 2.42 -13.39
C SER A 81 30.30 2.21 -14.49
N ALA A 82 29.91 1.96 -15.74
CA ALA A 82 30.86 1.68 -16.82
C ALA A 82 31.48 2.93 -17.47
N LEU A 83 30.98 4.15 -17.19
CA LEU A 83 31.43 5.36 -17.90
C LEU A 83 31.99 6.50 -17.03
N SER A 84 32.14 6.34 -15.71
CA SER A 84 32.71 7.40 -14.85
C SER A 84 33.99 6.96 -14.14
N SER A 85 35.01 6.59 -14.91
CA SER A 85 36.38 6.40 -14.42
C SER A 85 37.16 7.73 -14.35
N SER A 86 36.61 8.77 -13.71
CA SER A 86 37.37 9.98 -13.34
C SER A 86 36.55 11.02 -12.56
N SER A 87 36.20 10.73 -11.31
CA SER A 87 36.28 11.73 -10.22
C SER A 87 35.79 11.07 -8.93
N SER A 88 36.55 11.25 -7.85
CA SER A 88 36.16 10.92 -6.49
C SER A 88 35.10 11.89 -5.96
N ASN A 89 34.03 12.12 -6.73
CA ASN A 89 32.81 12.74 -6.22
C ASN A 89 32.17 11.72 -5.29
N LYS A 90 32.49 11.83 -3.99
CA LYS A 90 31.73 11.20 -2.91
C LYS A 90 30.25 11.47 -3.20
N LYS A 91 29.51 10.48 -3.69
CA LYS A 91 28.08 10.62 -4.00
C LYS A 91 27.43 11.24 -2.77
N GLN A 92 26.92 12.46 -2.88
CA GLN A 92 26.10 13.07 -1.82
C GLN A 92 24.90 12.15 -1.64
N ARG A 93 24.73 11.63 -0.43
CA ARG A 93 23.71 10.63 -0.15
C ARG A 93 22.61 11.23 0.71
N PHE A 94 21.40 11.04 0.21
CA PHE A 94 20.21 11.67 0.74
C PHE A 94 19.52 10.76 1.75
N VAL A 95 18.94 11.37 2.76
CA VAL A 95 18.02 10.75 3.71
C VAL A 95 16.70 11.50 3.68
N ALA A 96 15.64 10.82 4.12
CA ALA A 96 14.36 11.42 4.42
C ALA A 96 14.24 11.63 5.94
N ILE A 97 14.01 12.87 6.36
CA ILE A 97 13.79 13.23 7.76
C ILE A 97 12.29 13.46 7.95
N LYS A 98 11.62 12.52 8.61
CA LYS A 98 10.20 12.63 8.99
C LYS A 98 10.09 13.29 10.36
N ARG A 99 9.60 14.52 10.40
CA ARG A 99 9.24 15.23 11.62
C ARG A 99 7.81 14.88 12.02
N VAL A 100 7.67 14.21 13.16
CA VAL A 100 6.35 13.90 13.74
C VAL A 100 5.85 15.12 14.51
N TYR A 101 4.59 15.50 14.30
CA TYR A 101 3.99 16.63 15.01
C TYR A 101 3.73 16.29 16.49
N ALA A 102 3.87 17.30 17.38
CA ALA A 102 3.64 17.13 18.82
C ALA A 102 2.21 16.73 19.21
N THR A 103 1.25 16.86 18.30
CA THR A 103 -0.14 16.41 18.52
C THR A 103 -0.29 14.89 18.44
N VAL A 104 0.72 14.17 17.94
CA VAL A 104 0.71 12.72 17.87
C VAL A 104 1.00 12.13 19.24
N LEU A 105 0.15 11.19 19.67
CA LEU A 105 0.29 10.54 20.97
C LEU A 105 1.61 9.75 21.06
N PRO A 106 2.35 9.82 22.18
CA PRO A 106 3.62 9.10 22.34
C PRO A 106 3.55 7.61 22.02
N ASN A 107 2.47 6.93 22.40
CA ASN A 107 2.27 5.51 22.11
C ASN A 107 2.21 5.24 20.61
N ARG A 108 1.63 6.14 19.80
CA ARG A 108 1.61 5.99 18.34
C ARG A 108 3.01 6.14 17.73
N ILE A 109 3.79 7.09 18.23
CA ILE A 109 5.17 7.29 17.80
C ILE A 109 6.01 6.05 18.14
N GLN A 110 5.84 5.52 19.36
CA GLN A 110 6.51 4.31 19.79
C GLN A 110 6.13 3.10 18.91
N THR A 111 4.84 2.89 18.64
CA THR A 111 4.40 1.80 17.76
C THR A 111 4.99 1.93 16.36
N GLU A 112 5.02 3.13 15.76
CA GLU A 112 5.63 3.33 14.45
C GLU A 112 7.13 2.96 14.44
N LEU A 113 7.87 3.38 15.48
CA LEU A 113 9.29 3.07 15.62
C LEU A 113 9.55 1.56 15.84
N GLU A 114 8.73 0.90 16.66
CA GLU A 114 8.80 -0.54 16.92
C GLU A 114 8.52 -1.34 15.64
N VAL A 115 7.48 -0.97 14.89
CA VAL A 115 7.14 -1.60 13.62
C VAL A 115 8.27 -1.43 12.59
N LEU A 116 8.78 -0.21 12.42
CA LEU A 116 9.92 0.04 11.52
C LEU A 116 11.19 -0.71 11.92
N HIS A 117 11.39 -0.95 13.22
CA HIS A 117 12.51 -1.73 13.72
C HIS A 117 12.34 -3.24 13.45
N GLU A 118 11.15 -3.78 13.73
CA GLU A 118 10.84 -5.21 13.55
C GLU A 118 10.88 -5.63 12.08
N LEU A 119 10.49 -4.73 11.17
CA LEU A 119 10.40 -5.01 9.74
C LEU A 119 11.76 -4.94 9.01
N ARG A 120 12.85 -4.68 9.72
CA ARG A 120 14.20 -4.66 9.14
C ARG A 120 14.54 -5.97 8.42
N GLY A 121 15.30 -5.85 7.33
CA GLY A 121 15.82 -6.99 6.58
C GLY A 121 15.03 -7.35 5.32
N SER A 122 13.85 -6.75 5.10
CA SER A 122 13.18 -6.82 3.80
C SER A 122 13.69 -5.73 2.86
N LYS A 123 13.78 -6.06 1.57
CA LYS A 123 14.12 -5.10 0.51
C LYS A 123 12.91 -4.32 0.01
N CYS A 124 11.70 -4.82 0.29
CA CYS A 124 10.43 -4.28 -0.18
C CYS A 124 9.71 -3.46 0.92
N VAL A 125 10.36 -3.25 2.06
CA VAL A 125 9.84 -2.49 3.21
C VAL A 125 10.88 -1.47 3.65
N LEU A 126 10.43 -0.26 3.97
CA LEU A 126 11.30 0.82 4.42
C LEU A 126 11.92 0.51 5.78
N ASN A 127 13.25 0.51 5.83
CA ASN A 127 14.02 0.27 7.05
C ASN A 127 14.37 1.60 7.72
N ILE A 128 14.16 1.71 9.04
CA ILE A 128 14.58 2.90 9.79
C ILE A 128 16.10 2.98 9.97
N ILE A 129 16.67 4.17 9.70
CA ILE A 129 18.09 4.44 9.97
C ILE A 129 18.30 4.74 11.44
N THR A 130 17.68 5.82 11.92
CA THR A 130 17.74 6.23 13.33
C THR A 130 16.52 7.09 13.67
N ALA A 131 16.36 7.40 14.96
CA ALA A 131 15.38 8.37 15.44
C ALA A 131 16.02 9.27 16.50
N MET A 132 15.58 10.52 16.52
CA MET A 132 16.05 11.54 17.46
C MET A 132 14.86 12.17 18.14
N ARG A 133 15.02 12.52 19.41
CA ARG A 133 14.00 13.23 20.18
C ARG A 133 14.61 14.46 20.82
N HIS A 134 13.93 15.58 20.68
CA HIS A 134 14.23 16.81 21.40
C HIS A 134 12.91 17.35 21.98
N GLN A 135 12.82 17.35 23.31
CA GLN A 135 11.59 17.71 24.04
C GLN A 135 10.37 16.85 23.61
N ASP A 136 9.34 17.49 23.06
CA ASP A 136 8.08 16.90 22.59
C ASP A 136 8.10 16.58 21.08
N GLN A 137 9.19 16.90 20.38
CA GLN A 137 9.34 16.62 18.95
C GLN A 137 10.17 15.36 18.72
N VAL A 138 9.79 14.59 17.69
CA VAL A 138 10.50 13.39 17.25
C VAL A 138 10.82 13.49 15.77
N LEU A 139 12.08 13.21 15.42
CA LEU A 139 12.52 13.02 14.04
C LEU A 139 12.82 11.55 13.80
N ILE A 140 12.32 11.02 12.70
CA ILE A 140 12.66 9.68 12.20
C ILE A 140 13.50 9.89 10.95
N VAL A 141 14.72 9.33 10.94
CA VAL A 141 15.62 9.37 9.79
C VAL A 141 15.49 8.06 9.02
N LEU A 142 15.17 8.20 7.75
CA LEU A 142 14.81 7.10 6.84
C LEU A 142 15.69 7.19 5.59
N PRO A 143 15.92 6.07 4.87
CA PRO A 143 16.52 6.11 3.55
C PRO A 143 15.68 6.97 2.61
N PHE A 144 16.32 7.83 1.81
CA PHE A 144 15.63 8.53 0.74
C PHE A 144 15.43 7.56 -0.44
N ILE A 145 14.19 7.13 -0.68
CA ILE A 145 13.87 6.24 -1.79
C ILE A 145 13.50 7.08 -3.02
N GLN A 146 14.31 7.02 -4.07
CA GLN A 146 13.96 7.63 -5.35
C GLN A 146 12.87 6.81 -6.04
N HIS A 147 11.77 7.47 -6.42
CA HIS A 147 10.61 6.84 -7.03
C HIS A 147 9.92 7.79 -8.00
N ALA A 148 9.08 7.24 -8.87
CA ALA A 148 8.18 8.01 -9.73
C ALA A 148 6.80 8.13 -9.09
N GLU A 149 6.05 9.18 -9.45
CA GLU A 149 4.65 9.27 -9.02
C GLU A 149 3.81 8.27 -9.81
N PHE A 150 2.88 7.59 -9.13
CA PHE A 150 2.02 6.58 -9.75
C PHE A 150 1.29 7.10 -11.01
N ARG A 151 0.89 8.37 -10.98
CA ARG A 151 0.16 9.04 -12.07
C ARG A 151 0.97 9.13 -13.37
N ASP A 152 2.29 9.12 -13.28
CA ASP A 152 3.17 9.29 -14.43
C ASP A 152 3.22 8.04 -15.30
N PHE A 153 2.97 6.87 -14.70
CA PHE A 153 3.26 5.59 -15.36
C PHE A 153 2.10 4.58 -15.37
N TYR A 154 1.12 4.66 -14.47
CA TYR A 154 0.08 3.61 -14.37
C TYR A 154 -0.72 3.41 -15.66
N MET A 155 -0.92 4.48 -16.44
CA MET A 155 -1.57 4.42 -17.75
C MET A 155 -0.66 3.89 -18.86
N ASN A 156 0.62 3.63 -18.65
CA ASN A 156 1.52 3.21 -19.73
C ASN A 156 2.20 1.87 -19.45
N TYR A 157 1.86 1.22 -18.34
CA TYR A 157 2.48 -0.03 -17.95
C TYR A 157 1.92 -1.22 -18.73
N SER A 158 2.79 -2.13 -19.14
CA SER A 158 2.38 -3.44 -19.64
C SER A 158 1.96 -4.36 -18.49
N LEU A 159 1.31 -5.50 -18.79
CA LEU A 159 1.01 -6.52 -17.78
C LEU A 159 2.27 -7.04 -17.08
N VAL A 160 3.40 -7.05 -17.78
CA VAL A 160 4.70 -7.43 -17.23
C VAL A 160 5.21 -6.39 -16.23
N ASP A 161 5.13 -5.10 -16.55
CA ASP A 161 5.52 -4.03 -15.63
C ASP A 161 4.60 -4.00 -14.39
N ILE A 162 3.29 -4.23 -14.59
CA ILE A 162 2.32 -4.40 -13.51
C ILE A 162 2.70 -5.59 -12.62
N ALA A 163 3.12 -6.71 -13.21
CA ALA A 163 3.55 -7.88 -12.43
C ALA A 163 4.79 -7.60 -11.58
N TYR A 164 5.76 -6.84 -12.07
CA TYR A 164 6.91 -6.43 -11.25
C TYR A 164 6.49 -5.54 -10.08
N TYR A 165 5.66 -4.52 -10.33
CA TYR A 165 5.11 -3.66 -9.29
C TYR A 165 4.37 -4.47 -8.22
N MET A 166 3.43 -5.32 -8.65
CA MET A 166 2.60 -6.11 -7.75
C MET A 166 3.41 -7.15 -6.99
N ARG A 167 4.46 -7.72 -7.59
CA ARG A 167 5.34 -8.68 -6.91
C ARG A 167 6.06 -8.04 -5.74
N ASP A 168 6.72 -6.89 -5.92
CA ASP A 168 7.43 -6.22 -4.82
C ASP A 168 6.46 -5.71 -3.75
N LEU A 169 5.26 -5.25 -4.14
CA LEU A 169 4.21 -4.87 -3.19
C LEU A 169 3.77 -6.07 -2.35
N LEU A 170 3.46 -7.21 -2.99
CA LEU A 170 3.01 -8.42 -2.29
C LEU A 170 4.13 -9.07 -1.47
N ASP A 171 5.39 -8.98 -1.90
CA ASP A 171 6.56 -9.44 -1.14
C ASP A 171 6.74 -8.62 0.15
N GLY A 172 6.65 -7.30 0.06
CA GLY A 172 6.62 -6.42 1.23
C GLY A 172 5.46 -6.74 2.18
N LEU A 173 4.25 -6.94 1.64
CA LEU A 173 3.08 -7.32 2.44
C LEU A 173 3.20 -8.71 3.08
N SER A 174 3.82 -9.66 2.39
CA SER A 174 4.10 -11.00 2.94
C SER A 174 5.02 -10.91 4.14
N HIS A 175 6.10 -10.10 4.05
CA HIS A 175 7.01 -9.86 5.16
C HIS A 175 6.33 -9.16 6.35
N ILE A 176 5.50 -8.14 6.08
CA ILE A 176 4.73 -7.44 7.12
C ILE A 176 3.76 -8.39 7.83
N ALA A 177 2.99 -9.16 7.05
CA ALA A 177 2.03 -10.12 7.57
C ALA A 177 2.70 -11.25 8.39
N ALA A 178 3.88 -11.72 7.96
CA ALA A 178 4.65 -12.74 8.68
C ALA A 178 5.09 -12.28 10.09
N LYS A 179 5.19 -10.97 10.32
CA LYS A 179 5.44 -10.36 11.63
C LYS A 179 4.18 -10.09 12.44
N GLY A 180 3.00 -10.44 11.92
CA GLY A 180 1.73 -10.15 12.57
C GLY A 180 1.40 -8.65 12.60
N ILE A 181 1.86 -7.88 11.62
CA ILE A 181 1.61 -6.45 11.50
C ILE A 181 0.57 -6.21 10.40
N ILE A 182 -0.29 -5.21 10.59
CA ILE A 182 -1.24 -4.70 9.61
C ILE A 182 -0.82 -3.26 9.27
N HIS A 183 -0.58 -2.97 7.99
CA HIS A 183 -0.15 -1.66 7.53
C HIS A 183 -1.30 -0.64 7.55
N ARG A 184 -2.52 -1.06 7.16
CA ARG A 184 -3.78 -0.29 7.13
C ARG A 184 -3.89 0.83 6.09
N ASP A 185 -2.78 1.31 5.54
CA ASP A 185 -2.79 2.41 4.56
C ASP A 185 -2.04 2.08 3.26
N ILE A 186 -2.23 0.87 2.73
CA ILE A 186 -1.67 0.48 1.43
C ILE A 186 -2.41 1.21 0.31
N LYS A 187 -1.64 1.93 -0.49
CA LYS A 187 -2.07 2.72 -1.66
C LYS A 187 -0.83 3.11 -2.47
N PRO A 188 -0.96 3.58 -3.72
CA PRO A 188 0.20 3.93 -4.53
C PRO A 188 1.08 5.04 -3.92
N GLY A 189 0.50 5.96 -3.14
CA GLY A 189 1.27 7.01 -2.45
C GLY A 189 2.17 6.51 -1.31
N ASN A 190 1.95 5.30 -0.80
CA ASN A 190 2.75 4.67 0.26
C ASN A 190 3.60 3.50 -0.28
N PHE A 191 3.80 3.43 -1.60
CA PHE A 191 4.69 2.46 -2.24
C PHE A 191 5.61 3.18 -3.21
N ALA A 192 6.85 3.40 -2.78
CA ALA A 192 7.88 4.01 -3.61
C ALA A 192 8.31 3.02 -4.69
N TRP A 193 7.89 3.29 -5.92
CA TRP A 193 8.22 2.49 -7.09
C TRP A 193 9.21 3.21 -8.01
N ASN A 194 10.29 2.53 -8.39
CA ASN A 194 11.23 3.02 -9.38
C ASN A 194 11.03 2.27 -10.72
N PRO A 195 10.45 2.92 -11.75
CA PRO A 195 10.24 2.32 -13.07
C PRO A 195 11.51 1.83 -13.77
N TYR A 196 12.66 2.45 -13.48
CA TYR A 196 13.92 2.14 -14.15
C TYR A 196 14.56 0.87 -13.59
N THR A 197 14.58 0.72 -12.26
CA THR A 197 15.15 -0.46 -11.60
C THR A 197 14.12 -1.57 -11.40
N ARG A 198 12.83 -1.27 -11.61
CA ARG A 198 11.68 -2.16 -11.32
C ARG A 198 11.68 -2.67 -9.88
N ARG A 199 12.00 -1.78 -8.94
CA ARG A 199 12.02 -2.07 -7.50
C ARG A 199 11.03 -1.19 -6.76
N GLY A 200 10.37 -1.80 -5.77
CA GLY A 200 9.36 -1.18 -4.94
C GLY A 200 9.64 -1.29 -3.44
N VAL A 201 9.29 -0.25 -2.68
CA VAL A 201 9.44 -0.21 -1.23
C VAL A 201 8.18 0.35 -0.58
N ILE A 202 7.58 -0.41 0.35
CA ILE A 202 6.45 0.04 1.18
C ILE A 202 6.94 1.09 2.19
N LEU A 203 6.23 2.21 2.24
CA LEU A 203 6.51 3.37 3.09
C LEU A 203 5.40 3.60 4.12
N ASP A 204 5.71 4.43 5.12
CA ASP A 204 4.78 5.05 6.07
C ASP A 204 3.95 4.09 6.95
N PHE A 205 4.49 3.78 8.13
CA PHE A 205 3.87 2.91 9.14
C PHE A 205 3.13 3.69 10.22
N GLY A 206 2.81 4.98 10.01
CA GLY A 206 2.16 5.83 11.01
C GLY A 206 0.73 5.40 11.40
N LEU A 207 0.11 4.54 10.60
CA LEU A 207 -1.19 3.91 10.87
C LEU A 207 -1.08 2.40 11.13
N ALA A 208 0.12 1.84 11.13
CA ALA A 208 0.30 0.40 11.31
C ALA A 208 -0.05 -0.04 12.74
N GLN A 209 -0.44 -1.29 12.89
CA GLN A 209 -0.73 -1.90 14.17
C GLN A 209 -0.33 -3.37 14.20
N TRP A 210 -0.11 -3.89 15.40
CA TRP A 210 -0.03 -5.33 15.60
C TRP A 210 -1.41 -5.95 15.44
N GLN A 211 -1.47 -7.07 14.73
CA GLN A 211 -2.68 -7.88 14.65
C GLN A 211 -2.99 -8.43 16.04
N GLU A 212 -4.16 -8.07 16.58
CA GLU A 212 -4.61 -8.57 17.87
C GLU A 212 -4.93 -10.07 17.76
N ALA A 213 -4.69 -10.81 18.84
CA ALA A 213 -5.19 -12.19 18.94
C ALA A 213 -6.72 -12.17 18.82
N GLU A 214 -7.29 -13.16 18.14
CA GLU A 214 -8.74 -13.24 17.97
C GLU A 214 -9.46 -13.09 19.31
N MET A 215 -10.23 -12.02 19.47
CA MET A 215 -11.01 -11.78 20.67
C MET A 215 -12.12 -12.85 20.76
N PRO A 216 -12.12 -13.72 21.78
CA PRO A 216 -13.10 -14.79 21.89
C PRO A 216 -14.52 -14.22 21.93
N GLY A 217 -15.34 -14.56 20.94
CA GLY A 217 -16.75 -14.15 20.85
C GLY A 217 -17.05 -12.97 19.93
N LEU A 218 -16.05 -12.39 19.26
CA LEU A 218 -16.21 -11.31 18.27
C LEU A 218 -15.79 -11.70 16.84
N ASN A 219 -15.57 -13.00 16.60
CA ASN A 219 -14.99 -13.53 15.38
C ASN A 219 -15.71 -13.03 14.12
N CYS A 220 -14.93 -12.48 13.19
CA CYS A 220 -15.27 -12.46 11.79
C CYS A 220 -15.35 -13.91 11.33
N CYS A 221 -16.55 -14.24 10.86
CA CYS A 221 -16.76 -15.18 9.79
C CYS A 221 -16.95 -16.67 10.21
N ILE A 222 -18.14 -17.16 9.84
CA ILE A 222 -18.70 -18.53 9.84
C ILE A 222 -19.14 -19.15 11.17
N ASP A 223 -18.33 -19.21 12.23
CA ASP A 223 -18.71 -20.02 13.40
C ASP A 223 -19.93 -19.46 14.14
N ARG A 224 -20.17 -18.14 14.07
CA ARG A 224 -21.40 -17.55 14.58
C ARG A 224 -22.58 -17.70 13.64
N VAL A 225 -22.49 -17.77 12.30
CA VAL A 225 -23.71 -17.90 11.48
C VAL A 225 -24.40 -19.26 11.74
N ARG A 226 -23.61 -20.32 12.02
CA ARG A 226 -24.15 -21.61 12.45
C ARG A 226 -24.62 -21.62 13.92
N LYS A 227 -23.93 -20.93 14.83
CA LYS A 227 -24.33 -20.83 16.27
C LYS A 227 -25.38 -19.75 16.60
N LEU A 228 -25.54 -18.71 15.78
CA LEU A 228 -26.53 -17.63 15.95
C LEU A 228 -27.96 -18.14 15.73
N LYS A 229 -28.14 -19.26 15.04
CA LYS A 229 -29.42 -19.97 15.01
C LYS A 229 -29.77 -20.63 16.35
N GLN A 230 -28.83 -20.72 17.30
CA GLN A 230 -28.99 -21.51 18.54
C GLN A 230 -28.73 -20.75 19.84
N GLU A 231 -27.96 -19.65 19.85
CA GLU A 231 -27.64 -18.93 21.09
C GLU A 231 -28.05 -17.45 21.06
N LYS A 232 -29.08 -17.12 21.86
CA LYS A 232 -29.47 -15.74 22.20
C LYS A 232 -28.30 -15.05 22.95
N ARG A 233 -27.73 -13.96 22.44
CA ARG A 233 -26.75 -13.14 23.18
C ARG A 233 -26.73 -11.62 22.86
N TYR A 234 -26.56 -10.89 23.97
CA TYR A 234 -26.26 -9.47 24.23
C TYR A 234 -27.19 -8.42 23.60
N TYR A 235 -27.48 -8.50 22.30
CA TYR A 235 -28.61 -7.72 21.74
C TYR A 235 -29.95 -8.29 22.20
N ASP A 236 -29.99 -9.54 22.68
CA ASP A 236 -31.19 -10.18 23.24
C ASP A 236 -31.49 -9.79 24.70
N VAL A 237 -30.74 -8.86 25.30
CA VAL A 237 -30.92 -8.44 26.71
C VAL A 237 -31.80 -7.18 26.85
N PHE A 238 -32.16 -6.55 25.75
CA PHE A 238 -33.36 -5.71 25.72
C PHE A 238 -34.52 -6.55 25.20
N PRO A 239 -35.71 -6.50 25.81
CA PRO A 239 -36.90 -7.16 25.28
C PRO A 239 -37.29 -6.50 23.94
N LEU A 240 -36.61 -6.89 22.87
CA LEU A 240 -36.68 -6.28 21.53
C LEU A 240 -37.73 -6.96 20.63
N GLU A 241 -38.40 -8.00 21.12
CA GLU A 241 -39.47 -8.70 20.40
C GLU A 241 -40.76 -7.87 20.28
N GLN A 242 -40.86 -6.67 20.91
CA GLN A 242 -42.07 -5.85 20.86
C GLN A 242 -41.88 -4.42 20.30
N THR A 243 -40.66 -3.99 19.98
CA THR A 243 -40.41 -2.57 19.60
C THR A 243 -39.48 -2.34 18.42
N ILE A 244 -38.98 -3.38 17.73
CA ILE A 244 -38.26 -3.17 16.46
C ILE A 244 -39.32 -3.12 15.34
N PRO A 245 -39.56 -1.97 14.69
CA PRO A 245 -40.38 -1.93 13.49
C PRO A 245 -39.77 -2.88 12.46
N ASP A 246 -40.61 -3.64 11.79
CA ASP A 246 -40.20 -4.47 10.66
C ASP A 246 -39.22 -3.67 9.77
N PRO A 247 -37.98 -4.15 9.55
CA PRO A 247 -36.98 -3.41 8.77
C PRO A 247 -37.41 -3.15 7.32
N SER A 248 -38.47 -3.79 6.84
CA SER A 248 -39.12 -3.44 5.56
C SER A 248 -39.92 -2.12 5.59
N HIS A 249 -40.14 -1.53 6.77
CA HIS A 249 -40.95 -0.32 6.98
C HIS A 249 -40.13 0.95 7.32
N GLY A 250 -38.79 0.88 7.30
CA GLY A 250 -37.90 2.03 7.48
C GLY A 250 -36.92 1.91 8.64
N TYR A 251 -36.19 2.99 8.94
CA TYR A 251 -35.21 3.07 10.03
C TYR A 251 -35.72 3.99 11.16
N LEU A 252 -35.26 3.72 12.38
CA LEU A 252 -35.57 4.58 13.54
C LEU A 252 -34.87 5.94 13.36
N LEU A 253 -35.65 7.02 13.25
CA LEU A 253 -35.13 8.39 13.16
C LEU A 253 -34.30 8.77 14.41
N HIS A 254 -34.68 8.21 15.57
CA HIS A 254 -33.99 8.38 16.83
C HIS A 254 -33.62 7.00 17.39
N ASP A 255 -32.60 6.40 16.80
CA ASP A 255 -32.05 5.14 17.28
C ASP A 255 -31.19 5.39 18.54
N PRO A 256 -31.60 4.89 19.73
CA PRO A 256 -30.84 5.12 20.96
C PRO A 256 -29.62 4.21 21.08
N ARG A 257 -29.42 3.27 20.14
CA ARG A 257 -28.30 2.31 20.21
C ARG A 257 -26.97 3.03 19.96
N PRO A 258 -25.92 2.68 20.71
CA PRO A 258 -24.60 3.25 20.48
C PRO A 258 -24.05 2.82 19.11
N SER A 259 -23.39 3.75 18.42
CA SER A 259 -22.71 3.42 17.16
C SER A 259 -21.62 2.37 17.40
N LYS A 260 -21.57 1.36 16.52
CA LYS A 260 -20.54 0.31 16.55
C LYS A 260 -19.16 0.95 16.35
N LYS A 261 -18.27 0.77 17.32
CA LYS A 261 -16.88 1.24 17.24
C LYS A 261 -16.00 0.13 16.66
N ALA A 262 -15.18 0.50 15.68
CA ALA A 262 -14.12 -0.31 15.11
C ALA A 262 -13.09 0.63 14.48
N ASP A 263 -11.83 0.20 14.42
CA ASP A 263 -10.80 0.99 13.76
C ASP A 263 -11.07 1.04 12.26
N ARG A 264 -10.94 2.23 11.70
CA ARG A 264 -11.12 2.56 10.29
C ARG A 264 -10.02 3.47 9.77
N ALA A 265 -8.87 3.53 10.43
CA ALA A 265 -7.70 4.20 9.90
C ALA A 265 -7.34 3.64 8.51
N GLY A 266 -6.81 4.51 7.64
CA GLY A 266 -6.48 4.21 6.25
C GLY A 266 -7.18 5.15 5.26
N THR A 267 -6.77 5.12 4.01
CA THR A 267 -7.28 5.98 2.94
C THR A 267 -8.59 5.45 2.37
N ARG A 268 -9.59 6.34 2.20
CA ARG A 268 -10.87 6.01 1.55
C ARG A 268 -10.62 5.49 0.13
N GLY A 269 -11.46 4.55 -0.32
CA GLY A 269 -11.30 3.85 -1.59
C GLY A 269 -10.36 2.65 -1.57
N PHE A 270 -9.47 2.54 -0.58
CA PHE A 270 -8.60 1.36 -0.40
C PHE A 270 -9.05 0.44 0.74
N ARG A 271 -9.98 0.88 1.58
CA ARG A 271 -10.49 0.11 2.72
C ARG A 271 -11.22 -1.16 2.27
N ALA A 272 -10.88 -2.28 2.91
CA ALA A 272 -11.55 -3.56 2.72
C ALA A 272 -13.01 -3.54 3.25
N PRO A 273 -13.90 -4.41 2.74
CA PRO A 273 -15.31 -4.46 3.14
C PRO A 273 -15.50 -4.64 4.65
N GLU A 274 -14.67 -5.47 5.29
CA GLU A 274 -14.71 -5.67 6.74
C GLU A 274 -14.40 -4.40 7.54
N VAL A 275 -13.57 -3.50 7.01
CA VAL A 275 -13.29 -2.19 7.63
C VAL A 275 -14.52 -1.29 7.50
N LEU A 276 -15.13 -1.27 6.30
CA LEU A 276 -16.33 -0.47 6.02
C LEU A 276 -17.53 -0.93 6.86
N PHE A 277 -17.72 -2.25 7.03
CA PHE A 277 -18.74 -2.86 7.89
C PHE A 277 -18.38 -2.89 9.38
N ARG A 278 -17.33 -2.15 9.79
CA ARG A 278 -16.94 -1.99 11.21
C ARG A 278 -16.65 -3.32 11.89
N CYS A 279 -15.99 -4.25 11.22
CA CYS A 279 -15.47 -5.46 11.85
C CYS A 279 -14.39 -5.09 12.86
N GLN A 280 -14.43 -5.67 14.06
CA GLN A 280 -13.41 -5.45 15.08
C GLN A 280 -12.20 -6.37 14.86
N ASN A 281 -12.43 -7.59 14.40
CA ASN A 281 -11.37 -8.56 14.13
C ASN A 281 -10.86 -8.37 12.70
N GLN A 282 -10.00 -7.38 12.51
CA GLN A 282 -9.32 -7.09 11.25
C GLN A 282 -7.97 -7.80 11.23
N THR A 283 -7.55 -8.29 10.06
CA THR A 283 -6.28 -9.00 9.87
C THR A 283 -5.45 -8.30 8.78
N SER A 284 -4.23 -8.78 8.55
CA SER A 284 -3.37 -8.33 7.43
C SER A 284 -4.03 -8.47 6.05
N LEU A 285 -5.15 -9.20 5.92
CA LEU A 285 -5.90 -9.34 4.68
C LEU A 285 -6.62 -8.06 4.22
N ILE A 286 -6.74 -7.04 5.08
CA ILE A 286 -7.19 -5.72 4.63
C ILE A 286 -6.14 -5.06 3.73
N ASP A 287 -4.86 -5.38 3.91
CA ASP A 287 -3.76 -4.87 3.09
C ASP A 287 -3.69 -5.60 1.75
N THR A 288 -4.04 -6.90 1.70
CA THR A 288 -4.14 -7.64 0.44
C THR A 288 -5.31 -7.16 -0.41
N TRP A 289 -6.45 -6.82 0.20
CA TRP A 289 -7.54 -6.11 -0.48
C TRP A 289 -7.07 -4.79 -1.08
N SER A 290 -6.36 -3.98 -0.30
CA SER A 290 -5.83 -2.68 -0.75
C SER A 290 -4.88 -2.85 -1.95
N ALA A 291 -4.05 -3.90 -1.96
CA ALA A 291 -3.23 -4.25 -3.12
C ALA A 291 -4.09 -4.66 -4.33
N GLY A 292 -5.20 -5.37 -4.13
CA GLY A 292 -6.20 -5.65 -5.16
C GLY A 292 -6.77 -4.37 -5.78
N VAL A 293 -7.06 -3.34 -4.98
CA VAL A 293 -7.49 -2.03 -5.49
C VAL A 293 -6.39 -1.35 -6.32
N VAL A 294 -5.11 -1.51 -5.97
CA VAL A 294 -3.99 -1.02 -6.78
C VAL A 294 -3.93 -1.74 -8.13
N LEU A 295 -4.07 -3.07 -8.14
CA LEU A 295 -4.16 -3.85 -9.38
C LEU A 295 -5.36 -3.42 -10.23
N LEU A 296 -6.51 -3.18 -9.62
CA LEU A 296 -7.69 -2.65 -10.30
C LEU A 296 -7.37 -1.32 -11.00
N CYS A 297 -6.70 -0.39 -10.31
CA CYS A 297 -6.32 0.91 -10.87
C CYS A 297 -5.45 0.76 -12.12
N PHE A 298 -4.52 -0.20 -12.13
CA PHE A 298 -3.71 -0.51 -13.31
C PHE A 298 -4.56 -1.08 -14.45
N LEU A 299 -5.32 -2.15 -14.18
CA LEU A 299 -6.06 -2.86 -15.22
C LEU A 299 -7.14 -1.99 -15.86
N THR A 300 -7.82 -1.15 -15.07
CA THR A 300 -8.84 -0.24 -15.59
C THR A 300 -8.27 1.10 -16.03
N ARG A 301 -6.99 1.36 -15.77
CA ARG A 301 -6.30 2.64 -16.06
C ARG A 301 -7.03 3.84 -15.46
N ARG A 302 -7.54 3.69 -14.23
CA ARG A 302 -8.24 4.75 -13.47
C ARG A 302 -7.61 4.93 -12.09
N TYR A 303 -7.14 6.14 -11.79
CA TYR A 303 -6.61 6.47 -10.48
C TYR A 303 -7.00 7.89 -10.01
N PRO A 304 -7.61 8.03 -8.81
CA PRO A 304 -8.14 6.95 -7.96
C PRO A 304 -9.33 6.26 -8.65
N PHE A 305 -9.48 4.94 -8.43
CA PHE A 305 -10.61 4.17 -8.96
C PHE A 305 -11.89 4.51 -8.18
N PHE A 306 -11.87 4.32 -6.86
CA PHE A 306 -12.96 4.69 -5.94
C PHE A 306 -12.79 6.15 -5.48
N ARG A 307 -13.87 6.93 -5.50
CA ARG A 307 -13.87 8.37 -5.14
C ARG A 307 -14.96 8.67 -4.12
N CYS A 308 -14.90 7.97 -3.00
CA CYS A 308 -15.86 8.07 -1.91
C CYS A 308 -15.57 9.23 -0.95
N GLU A 309 -16.62 9.97 -0.58
CA GLU A 309 -16.55 11.03 0.43
C GLU A 309 -16.65 10.49 1.85
N ASP A 310 -17.22 9.30 2.04
CA ASP A 310 -17.27 8.61 3.33
C ASP A 310 -17.33 7.07 3.20
N ASP A 311 -17.51 6.39 4.34
CA ASP A 311 -17.56 4.91 4.38
C ASP A 311 -18.85 4.35 3.75
N VAL A 312 -19.94 5.12 3.73
CA VAL A 312 -21.22 4.70 3.14
C VAL A 312 -21.13 4.79 1.62
N ASP A 313 -20.60 5.89 1.10
CA ASP A 313 -20.31 6.03 -0.34
C ASP A 313 -19.38 4.92 -0.84
N ALA A 314 -18.36 4.56 -0.06
CA ALA A 314 -17.46 3.46 -0.40
C ALA A 314 -18.23 2.13 -0.54
N ILE A 315 -19.16 1.83 0.37
CA ILE A 315 -20.01 0.63 0.28
C ILE A 315 -20.89 0.69 -0.97
N VAL A 316 -21.43 1.86 -1.32
CA VAL A 316 -22.25 2.04 -2.53
C VAL A 316 -21.42 1.82 -3.79
N GLU A 317 -20.19 2.34 -3.87
CA GLU A 317 -19.29 2.11 -5.01
C GLU A 317 -18.93 0.62 -5.14
N LEU A 318 -18.67 -0.08 -4.03
CA LEU A 318 -18.46 -1.53 -4.05
C LEU A 318 -19.70 -2.29 -4.50
N ALA A 319 -20.89 -1.88 -4.04
CA ALA A 319 -22.14 -2.53 -4.43
C ALA A 319 -22.45 -2.39 -5.92
N HIS A 320 -22.01 -1.31 -6.58
CA HIS A 320 -22.10 -1.19 -8.03
C HIS A 320 -21.19 -2.17 -8.78
N ILE A 321 -20.21 -2.80 -8.13
CA ILE A 321 -19.32 -3.80 -8.75
C ILE A 321 -19.74 -5.21 -8.36
N PHE A 322 -19.91 -5.47 -7.06
CA PHE A 322 -20.22 -6.80 -6.54
C PHE A 322 -21.71 -7.14 -6.56
N GLY A 323 -22.58 -6.15 -6.68
CA GLY A 323 -24.02 -6.34 -6.67
C GLY A 323 -24.60 -6.68 -5.29
N ARG A 324 -25.94 -6.67 -5.21
CA ARG A 324 -26.66 -6.80 -3.94
C ARG A 324 -26.41 -8.11 -3.22
N ASN A 325 -26.39 -9.22 -3.95
CA ASN A 325 -26.34 -10.54 -3.33
C ASN A 325 -25.02 -10.73 -2.57
N ASP A 326 -23.90 -10.39 -3.19
CA ASP A 326 -22.58 -10.57 -2.62
C ASP A 326 -22.31 -9.56 -1.49
N MET A 327 -22.74 -8.30 -1.66
CA MET A 327 -22.65 -7.29 -0.60
C MET A 327 -23.50 -7.65 0.62
N SER A 328 -24.72 -8.18 0.42
CA SER A 328 -25.57 -8.66 1.52
C SER A 328 -24.92 -9.81 2.27
N ASN A 329 -24.35 -10.78 1.54
CA ASN A 329 -23.61 -11.89 2.15
C ASN A 329 -22.37 -11.40 2.91
N CYS A 330 -21.61 -10.46 2.35
CA CYS A 330 -20.46 -9.84 3.00
C CYS A 330 -20.85 -9.13 4.30
N ALA A 331 -21.91 -8.31 4.29
CA ALA A 331 -22.42 -7.64 5.48
C ALA A 331 -22.77 -8.65 6.60
N LEU A 332 -23.43 -9.76 6.23
CA LEU A 332 -23.79 -10.83 7.16
C LEU A 332 -22.57 -11.50 7.80
N LEU A 333 -21.45 -11.65 7.08
CA LEU A 333 -20.20 -12.18 7.64
C LEU A 333 -19.67 -11.34 8.82
N HIS A 334 -19.98 -10.04 8.82
CA HIS A 334 -19.56 -9.09 9.85
C HIS A 334 -20.68 -8.75 10.86
N GLY A 335 -21.76 -9.53 10.85
CA GLY A 335 -22.92 -9.36 11.73
C GLY A 335 -23.66 -8.05 11.47
N GLN A 336 -23.69 -7.60 10.22
CA GLN A 336 -24.44 -6.43 9.77
C GLN A 336 -25.51 -6.88 8.77
N ILE A 337 -26.49 -6.00 8.54
CA ILE A 337 -27.47 -6.13 7.47
C ILE A 337 -27.22 -4.94 6.54
N TRP A 338 -27.17 -5.22 5.24
CA TRP A 338 -27.06 -4.21 4.21
C TRP A 338 -28.31 -4.24 3.35
N SER A 339 -28.82 -3.06 3.02
CA SER A 339 -29.99 -2.86 2.17
C SER A 339 -29.88 -1.52 1.45
N ASP A 340 -30.24 -1.49 0.18
CA ASP A 340 -30.29 -0.28 -0.64
C ASP A 340 -31.64 -0.15 -1.36
N ASN A 341 -31.95 1.05 -1.84
CA ASN A 341 -33.04 1.34 -2.75
C ASN A 341 -32.53 1.96 -4.06
N ILE A 342 -31.26 1.73 -4.42
CA ILE A 342 -30.56 2.41 -5.52
C ILE A 342 -30.80 1.60 -6.80
N PRO A 343 -31.61 2.08 -7.77
CA PRO A 343 -32.05 1.26 -8.90
C PRO A 343 -30.90 0.79 -9.81
N THR A 344 -29.78 1.49 -9.82
CA THR A 344 -28.60 1.20 -10.66
C THR A 344 -27.71 0.09 -10.12
N ILE A 345 -27.84 -0.29 -8.85
CA ILE A 345 -27.10 -1.42 -8.31
C ILE A 345 -27.73 -2.70 -8.86
N LEU A 346 -26.92 -3.60 -9.41
CA LEU A 346 -27.38 -4.91 -9.91
C LEU A 346 -27.48 -5.92 -8.77
N ASN A 347 -28.22 -7.02 -8.98
CA ASN A 347 -28.27 -8.11 -7.99
C ASN A 347 -27.02 -9.00 -8.03
N HIS A 348 -26.38 -9.10 -9.20
CA HIS A 348 -25.18 -9.91 -9.43
C HIS A 348 -23.95 -9.02 -9.60
N LYS A 349 -22.78 -9.62 -9.36
CA LYS A 349 -21.47 -9.03 -9.59
C LYS A 349 -21.21 -8.81 -11.08
N HIS A 350 -20.58 -7.70 -11.42
CA HIS A 350 -20.02 -7.46 -12.75
C HIS A 350 -18.82 -8.38 -13.01
N ASP A 351 -18.74 -8.94 -14.21
CA ASP A 351 -17.53 -9.62 -14.64
C ASP A 351 -16.37 -8.62 -14.73
N TRP A 352 -15.21 -8.99 -14.19
CA TRP A 352 -14.05 -8.11 -14.12
C TRP A 352 -13.48 -7.78 -15.50
N LEU A 353 -13.48 -8.74 -16.42
CA LEU A 353 -12.96 -8.52 -17.77
C LEU A 353 -13.89 -7.57 -18.54
N ASP A 354 -15.20 -7.74 -18.42
CA ASP A 354 -16.18 -6.81 -18.99
C ASP A 354 -16.04 -5.40 -18.42
N LEU A 355 -15.84 -5.28 -17.10
CA LEU A 355 -15.62 -3.99 -16.44
C LEU A 355 -14.34 -3.31 -16.98
N VAL A 356 -13.23 -4.04 -17.03
CA VAL A 356 -11.96 -3.54 -17.57
C VAL A 356 -12.13 -3.08 -19.02
N ASN A 357 -12.66 -3.95 -19.89
CA ASN A 357 -12.88 -3.64 -21.30
C ASN A 357 -13.76 -2.40 -21.50
N SER A 358 -14.84 -2.27 -20.71
CA SER A 358 -15.74 -1.11 -20.78
C SER A 358 -15.05 0.20 -20.41
N LEU A 359 -14.16 0.17 -19.41
CA LEU A 359 -13.46 1.35 -18.90
C LEU A 359 -12.25 1.75 -19.76
N THR A 360 -11.69 0.82 -20.53
CA THR A 360 -10.51 1.02 -21.39
C THR A 360 -10.83 1.05 -22.89
N LYS A 361 -12.10 0.94 -23.30
CA LYS A 361 -12.52 0.84 -24.71
C LYS A 361 -11.99 1.93 -25.66
N ASN A 362 -11.70 3.12 -25.12
CA ASN A 362 -11.23 4.27 -25.89
C ASN A 362 -9.72 4.48 -25.76
N ASP A 363 -9.02 3.60 -25.04
CA ASP A 363 -7.60 3.75 -24.77
C ASP A 363 -6.81 3.14 -25.94
N THR A 364 -5.87 3.92 -26.48
CA THR A 364 -5.04 3.54 -27.63
C THR A 364 -3.83 2.67 -27.25
N HIS A 365 -3.85 2.02 -26.08
CA HIS A 365 -2.68 1.38 -25.49
C HIS A 365 -2.55 -0.12 -25.83
N PRO A 366 -1.33 -0.64 -26.12
CA PRO A 366 -1.07 -2.04 -26.45
C PRO A 366 -1.34 -3.07 -25.34
N LEU A 367 -1.83 -2.65 -24.17
CA LEU A 367 -2.33 -3.56 -23.11
C LEU A 367 -3.48 -4.44 -23.61
N LEU A 368 -4.18 -3.98 -24.67
CA LEU A 368 -5.34 -4.62 -25.28
C LEU A 368 -5.00 -5.35 -26.58
N GLU A 369 -3.73 -5.45 -26.97
CA GLU A 369 -3.35 -6.25 -28.15
C GLU A 369 -3.56 -7.74 -27.88
N THR A 370 -4.22 -8.40 -28.84
CA THR A 370 -4.83 -9.74 -28.76
C THR A 370 -3.85 -10.86 -28.37
N SER A 371 -2.55 -10.61 -28.51
CA SER A 371 -1.45 -11.52 -28.15
C SER A 371 -1.34 -11.81 -26.64
N SER A 372 -2.03 -11.05 -25.78
CA SER A 372 -1.95 -11.16 -24.31
C SER A 372 -3.25 -11.66 -23.63
N SER A 373 -4.21 -12.22 -24.38
CA SER A 373 -5.53 -12.59 -23.84
C SER A 373 -5.47 -13.51 -22.63
N TRP A 374 -4.59 -14.52 -22.64
CA TRP A 374 -4.43 -15.46 -21.51
C TRP A 374 -3.71 -14.82 -20.32
N LEU A 375 -2.76 -13.90 -20.56
CA LEU A 375 -2.06 -13.19 -19.50
C LEU A 375 -2.99 -12.20 -18.79
N MET A 376 -3.85 -11.54 -19.56
CA MET A 376 -4.94 -10.72 -19.01
C MET A 376 -5.89 -11.58 -18.18
N ALA A 377 -6.27 -12.78 -18.63
CA ALA A 377 -7.11 -13.67 -17.85
C ALA A 377 -6.46 -14.05 -16.49
N LEU A 378 -5.15 -14.29 -16.46
CA LEU A 378 -4.42 -14.52 -15.20
C LEU A 378 -4.35 -13.27 -14.30
N ALA A 379 -4.25 -12.08 -14.89
CA ALA A 379 -4.28 -10.82 -14.13
C ALA A 379 -5.67 -10.59 -13.49
N ILE A 380 -6.73 -10.89 -14.24
CA ILE A 380 -8.13 -10.81 -13.78
C ILE A 380 -8.41 -11.85 -12.70
N ASP A 381 -7.89 -13.08 -12.83
CA ASP A 381 -7.99 -14.11 -11.80
C ASP A 381 -7.30 -13.69 -10.50
N LEU A 382 -6.08 -13.13 -10.59
CA LEU A 382 -5.39 -12.57 -9.42
C LEU A 382 -6.20 -11.42 -8.79
N LEU A 383 -6.75 -10.52 -9.61
CA LEU A 383 -7.60 -9.42 -9.15
C LEU A 383 -8.81 -9.96 -8.38
N ASP A 384 -9.47 -10.98 -8.90
CA ASP A 384 -10.65 -11.59 -8.29
C ASP A 384 -10.35 -12.17 -6.90
N GLN A 385 -9.23 -12.86 -6.77
CA GLN A 385 -8.80 -13.49 -5.51
C GLN A 385 -8.30 -12.47 -4.47
N LEU A 386 -7.74 -11.33 -4.90
CA LEU A 386 -7.36 -10.22 -4.00
C LEU A 386 -8.59 -9.40 -3.56
N LEU A 387 -9.57 -9.22 -4.43
CA LEU A 387 -10.83 -8.51 -4.17
C LEU A 387 -11.98 -9.46 -3.75
N GLU A 388 -11.64 -10.58 -3.11
CA GLU A 388 -12.61 -11.48 -2.50
C GLU A 388 -13.21 -10.82 -1.24
N LEU A 389 -14.55 -10.73 -1.20
CA LEU A 389 -15.29 -10.06 -0.13
C LEU A 389 -15.20 -10.81 1.21
N ASN A 390 -15.12 -12.14 1.17
CA ASN A 390 -14.96 -12.95 2.37
C ASN A 390 -13.47 -13.05 2.73
N PRO A 391 -12.99 -12.39 3.81
CA PRO A 391 -11.57 -12.43 4.16
C PRO A 391 -11.06 -13.84 4.44
N ALA A 392 -11.90 -14.80 4.86
CA ALA A 392 -11.47 -16.19 5.05
C ALA A 392 -11.14 -16.93 3.74
N LYS A 393 -11.62 -16.43 2.60
CA LYS A 393 -11.32 -16.93 1.26
C LYS A 393 -10.32 -16.05 0.52
N ARG A 394 -10.15 -14.80 0.96
CA ARG A 394 -9.24 -13.84 0.34
C ARG A 394 -7.83 -14.35 0.43
N LEU A 395 -7.14 -14.19 -0.68
CA LEU A 395 -5.81 -14.73 -0.86
C LEU A 395 -4.79 -13.91 -0.02
N THR A 396 -3.87 -14.62 0.66
CA THR A 396 -2.82 -14.00 1.48
C THR A 396 -1.70 -13.46 0.58
N ALA A 397 -0.92 -12.46 1.05
CA ALA A 397 0.19 -11.92 0.26
C ALA A 397 1.19 -13.01 -0.17
N GLU A 398 1.54 -13.93 0.74
CA GLU A 398 2.40 -15.08 0.45
C GLU A 398 1.82 -16.01 -0.63
N ALA A 399 0.51 -16.32 -0.55
CA ALA A 399 -0.17 -17.11 -1.57
C ALA A 399 -0.21 -16.37 -2.92
N ALA A 400 -0.25 -15.03 -2.90
CA ALA A 400 -0.42 -14.20 -4.10
C ALA A 400 0.83 -14.28 -4.95
N LEU A 401 2.00 -14.24 -4.31
CA LEU A 401 3.29 -14.38 -4.96
C LEU A 401 3.46 -15.70 -5.72
N ARG A 402 2.71 -16.74 -5.34
CA ARG A 402 2.68 -18.04 -6.02
C ARG A 402 1.69 -18.11 -7.18
N HIS A 403 0.94 -17.04 -7.44
CA HIS A 403 -0.06 -16.98 -8.52
C HIS A 403 0.58 -17.11 -9.90
N GLN A 404 -0.08 -17.81 -10.81
CA GLN A 404 0.46 -18.12 -12.15
C GLN A 404 0.72 -16.88 -13.00
N PHE A 405 0.01 -15.77 -12.74
CA PHE A 405 0.26 -14.46 -13.36
C PHE A 405 1.74 -14.05 -13.28
N PHE A 406 2.37 -14.26 -12.13
CA PHE A 406 3.75 -13.87 -11.90
C PHE A 406 4.76 -14.75 -12.65
N SER A 407 4.55 -16.05 -12.69
CA SER A 407 5.39 -16.96 -13.49
C SER A 407 5.20 -16.76 -14.98
N ALA A 408 3.97 -16.48 -15.41
CA ALA A 408 3.61 -16.21 -16.79
C ALA A 408 4.33 -14.98 -17.35
N CYS A 409 4.29 -13.85 -16.63
CA CYS A 409 4.99 -12.64 -17.03
C CYS A 409 6.51 -12.84 -17.13
N ALA A 410 7.10 -13.65 -16.25
CA ALA A 410 8.53 -13.95 -16.29
C ALA A 410 8.93 -14.73 -17.54
N VAL A 411 8.08 -15.66 -18.00
CA VAL A 411 8.32 -16.41 -19.26
C VAL A 411 8.19 -15.50 -20.48
N THR A 412 7.25 -14.55 -20.47
CA THR A 412 7.06 -13.59 -21.58
C THR A 412 8.27 -12.67 -21.82
N GLU A 413 9.11 -12.45 -20.81
CA GLU A 413 10.34 -11.65 -20.95
C GLU A 413 11.56 -12.42 -21.46
N MET A 414 11.52 -13.75 -21.48
CA MET A 414 12.69 -14.53 -21.92
C MET A 414 12.95 -14.27 -23.41
N PRO A 415 14.18 -13.86 -23.80
CA PRO A 415 14.51 -13.69 -25.21
C PRO A 415 14.37 -15.02 -25.96
N VAL A 416 13.81 -14.95 -27.18
CA VAL A 416 13.42 -16.09 -28.05
C VAL A 416 14.63 -16.97 -28.50
N THR A 417 15.85 -16.71 -28.04
CA THR A 417 17.05 -17.40 -28.52
C THR A 417 17.33 -18.77 -27.92
N ASP A 418 16.71 -19.17 -26.79
CA ASP A 418 17.08 -20.43 -26.11
C ASP A 418 16.09 -21.59 -26.25
N VAL A 419 14.99 -21.43 -27.00
CA VAL A 419 14.00 -22.53 -27.18
C VAL A 419 14.40 -23.52 -28.29
N LYS A 420 15.45 -23.26 -29.07
CA LYS A 420 15.93 -24.17 -30.12
C LYS A 420 17.09 -25.09 -29.72
N ALA A 421 17.69 -24.92 -28.55
CA ALA A 421 18.88 -25.69 -28.17
C ALA A 421 18.59 -27.03 -27.45
N THR A 422 17.34 -27.35 -27.13
CA THR A 422 16.98 -28.58 -26.40
C THR A 422 16.18 -29.60 -27.20
N ALA A 423 15.92 -29.35 -28.49
CA ALA A 423 15.24 -30.32 -29.37
C ALA A 423 16.20 -31.31 -30.09
N ASP A 424 17.52 -31.05 -30.09
CA ASP A 424 18.52 -31.93 -30.73
C ASP A 424 19.31 -32.77 -29.72
N SER A 425 18.59 -33.53 -28.89
CA SER A 425 19.17 -34.71 -28.23
C SER A 425 18.18 -35.87 -28.21
N THR A 426 17.69 -36.22 -29.40
CA THR A 426 17.01 -37.51 -29.61
C THR A 426 18.04 -38.62 -29.53
N THR A 427 18.32 -39.08 -28.31
CA THR A 427 19.09 -40.30 -28.07
C THR A 427 18.20 -41.48 -28.49
N GLN A 428 18.59 -42.15 -29.57
CA GLN A 428 17.92 -43.36 -30.07
C GLN A 428 17.86 -44.42 -28.97
N ILE A 429 16.66 -44.65 -28.42
CA ILE A 429 16.38 -45.87 -27.64
C ILE A 429 15.86 -46.91 -28.64
N LYS A 430 16.72 -47.88 -28.96
CA LYS A 430 16.35 -49.13 -29.66
C LYS A 430 15.33 -49.90 -28.82
N VAL A 431 14.16 -50.14 -29.39
CA VAL A 431 13.20 -51.13 -28.89
C VAL A 431 13.58 -52.49 -29.51
N PRO A 432 13.79 -53.56 -28.73
CA PRO A 432 14.00 -54.90 -29.28
C PRO A 432 12.66 -55.50 -29.71
N ALA A 433 12.67 -56.16 -30.87
CA ALA A 433 11.51 -56.85 -31.42
C ALA A 433 11.24 -58.16 -30.67
N ALA A 434 9.99 -58.33 -30.22
CA ALA A 434 9.18 -59.55 -30.31
C ALA A 434 7.73 -59.20 -29.92
#